data_AF-A0A7T3ABX9-F1
#
_entry.id   AF-A0A7T3ABX9-F1
#
_cell.length_a   1.000
_cell.length_b   1.000
_cell.length_c   1.000
_cell.angle_alpha   90.00
_cell.angle_beta   90.00
_cell.angle_gamma   90.00
#
_symmetry.space_group_name_H-M   'P 1'
#
loop_
_entity.id
_entity.type
_entity.pdbx_description
1 polymer ?
#
loop_
_entity_poly.entity_id
_entity_poly.type
_entity_poly.pdbx_seq_one_letter_code
_entity_poly.pdbx_strand_id
1 'polypeptide(L)'
;MARQARRPRWRTIRPDPAQIGPILRELGFVGAAADPCRVSASHDDTGRWRRIHAHYPDGWSCVVNLRADGSYSMSQSLRMQVRGGRKPDQQVAR
;
A
#
# COMPACT_ATOMS: atom_id res chain seq x y z
N MET A 1 1.13 -39.49 13.64
CA MET A 1 2.23 -38.51 13.78
C MET A 1 1.81 -37.20 13.12
N ALA A 2 1.51 -36.16 13.90
CA ALA A 2 1.09 -34.87 13.35
C ALA A 2 2.33 -34.14 12.80
N ARG A 3 2.39 -33.90 11.48
CA ARG A 3 3.38 -33.01 10.88
C ARG A 3 3.12 -31.60 11.42
N GLN A 4 4.01 -31.10 12.25
CA GLN A 4 4.02 -29.71 12.68
C GLN A 4 4.16 -28.83 11.42
N ALA A 5 3.07 -28.18 11.01
CA ALA A 5 3.07 -27.33 9.83
C ALA A 5 4.07 -26.18 10.05
N ARG A 6 5.18 -26.20 9.33
CA ARG A 6 6.15 -25.10 9.33
C ARG A 6 5.39 -23.85 8.91
N ARG A 7 5.42 -22.80 9.75
CA ARG A 7 4.85 -21.51 9.38
C ARG A 7 5.52 -21.04 8.07
N PRO A 8 4.74 -20.65 7.05
CA PRO A 8 5.31 -20.18 5.79
C PRO A 8 6.23 -18.99 6.08
N ARG A 9 7.49 -19.07 5.63
CA ARG A 9 8.46 -18.00 5.88
C ARG A 9 8.28 -16.93 4.83
N TRP A 10 7.42 -15.96 5.12
CA TRP A 10 7.26 -14.81 4.23
C TRP A 10 8.55 -13.99 4.21
N ARG A 11 9.12 -13.82 3.02
CA ARG A 11 10.29 -12.96 2.83
C ARG A 11 9.83 -11.62 2.30
N THR A 12 10.21 -10.55 2.99
CA THR A 12 9.87 -9.19 2.58
C THR A 12 11.00 -8.61 1.71
N ILE A 13 10.63 -8.04 0.58
CA ILE A 13 11.50 -7.33 -0.35
C ILE A 13 11.01 -5.89 -0.55
N ARG A 14 11.87 -5.06 -1.11
CA ARG A 14 11.56 -3.68 -1.51
C ARG A 14 11.74 -3.58 -3.03
N PRO A 15 10.69 -3.86 -3.82
CA PRO A 15 10.75 -3.75 -5.26
C PRO A 15 10.86 -2.28 -5.69
N ASP A 16 11.31 -2.04 -6.92
CA ASP A 16 11.31 -0.72 -7.53
C ASP A 16 9.86 -0.20 -7.65
N PRO A 17 9.52 0.95 -7.04
CA PRO A 17 8.18 1.50 -7.13
C PRO A 17 7.68 1.77 -8.56
N ALA A 18 8.58 2.11 -9.50
CA ALA A 18 8.22 2.37 -10.89
C ALA A 18 7.70 1.11 -11.61
N GLN A 19 8.14 -0.07 -11.18
CA GLN A 19 7.65 -1.35 -11.72
C GLN A 19 6.28 -1.74 -11.13
N ILE A 20 5.94 -1.21 -9.95
CA ILE A 20 4.75 -1.62 -9.19
C ILE A 20 3.55 -0.74 -9.50
N GLY A 21 3.77 0.54 -9.82
CA GLY A 21 2.71 1.48 -10.21
C GLY A 21 1.77 0.91 -11.28
N PRO A 22 2.26 0.45 -12.45
CA PRO A 22 1.43 -0.13 -13.51
C PRO A 22 0.60 -1.33 -13.05
N ILE A 23 1.22 -2.27 -12.31
CA ILE A 23 0.54 -3.48 -11.80
C ILE A 23 -0.63 -3.09 -10.87
N LEU A 24 -0.42 -2.12 -9.98
CA LEU A 24 -1.48 -1.69 -9.06
C LEU A 24 -2.63 -1.01 -9.80
N ARG A 25 -2.36 -0.26 -10.87
CA ARG A 25 -3.40 0.35 -11.72
C ARG A 25 -4.19 -0.71 -12.47
N GLU A 26 -3.53 -1.73 -13.02
CA GLU A 26 -4.20 -2.88 -13.66
C GLU A 26 -5.09 -3.67 -12.68
N LEU A 27 -4.70 -3.73 -11.41
CA LEU A 27 -5.50 -4.30 -10.31
C LEU A 27 -6.61 -3.36 -9.80
N GLY A 28 -6.81 -2.20 -10.44
CA GLY A 28 -7.91 -1.28 -10.16
C GLY A 28 -7.64 -0.24 -9.07
N PHE A 29 -6.39 0.06 -8.73
CA PHE A 29 -6.06 1.19 -7.85
C PHE A 29 -6.39 2.52 -8.55
N VAL A 30 -7.16 3.39 -7.88
CA VAL A 30 -7.66 4.66 -8.46
C VAL A 30 -7.13 5.89 -7.72
N GLY A 31 -6.40 5.71 -6.62
CA GLY A 31 -6.10 6.81 -5.68
C GLY A 31 -5.18 7.91 -6.22
N ALA A 32 -4.08 7.54 -6.87
CA ALA A 32 -3.03 8.48 -7.28
C ALA A 32 -2.58 8.25 -8.72
N ALA A 33 -2.37 9.34 -9.47
CA ALA A 33 -1.84 9.28 -10.84
C ALA A 33 -0.34 8.96 -10.87
N ALA A 34 0.41 9.46 -9.88
CA ALA A 34 1.84 9.22 -9.75
C ALA A 34 2.16 7.77 -9.36
N ASP A 35 3.41 7.35 -9.56
CA ASP A 35 3.91 6.09 -9.03
C ASP A 35 4.09 6.17 -7.51
N PRO A 36 4.02 5.02 -6.81
CA PRO A 36 4.28 5.00 -5.38
C PRO A 36 5.69 5.48 -5.06
N CYS A 37 5.87 6.15 -3.92
CA CYS A 37 7.20 6.55 -3.44
C CYS A 37 7.87 5.46 -2.59
N ARG A 38 7.08 4.52 -2.08
CA ARG A 38 7.58 3.41 -1.26
C ARG A 38 6.75 2.17 -1.50
N VAL A 39 7.44 1.05 -1.74
CA VAL A 39 6.80 -0.27 -1.84
C VAL A 39 7.50 -1.27 -0.95
N SER A 40 6.72 -2.14 -0.31
CA SER A 40 7.20 -3.39 0.28
C SER A 40 6.33 -4.53 -0.18
N ALA A 41 6.96 -5.64 -0.56
CA ALA A 41 6.25 -6.83 -0.98
C ALA A 41 6.72 -8.05 -0.19
N SER A 42 5.84 -9.02 0.02
CA SER A 42 6.16 -10.29 0.67
C SER A 42 5.92 -11.44 -0.30
N HIS A 43 6.89 -12.35 -0.40
CA HIS A 43 6.77 -13.58 -1.18
C HIS A 43 6.64 -14.80 -0.26
N ASP A 44 6.05 -15.87 -0.79
CA ASP A 44 6.12 -17.18 -0.16
C ASP A 44 7.45 -17.91 -0.42
N ASP A 45 7.57 -19.12 0.12
CA ASP A 45 8.76 -19.97 -0.04
C ASP A 45 9.01 -20.41 -1.50
N THR A 46 8.02 -20.24 -2.39
CA THR A 46 8.12 -20.52 -3.83
C THR A 46 8.47 -19.29 -4.66
N GLY A 47 8.67 -18.13 -4.01
CA GLY A 47 8.97 -16.87 -4.67
C GLY A 47 7.76 -16.17 -5.26
N ARG A 48 6.53 -16.66 -5.03
CA ARG A 48 5.30 -16.02 -5.49
C ARG A 48 4.92 -14.86 -4.58
N TRP A 49 4.48 -13.77 -5.18
CA TRP A 49 4.00 -12.60 -4.47
C TRP A 49 2.75 -12.92 -3.65
N ARG A 50 2.71 -12.46 -2.41
CA ARG A 50 1.61 -12.67 -1.47
C ARG A 50 1.00 -11.38 -0.95
N ARG A 51 1.82 -10.35 -0.78
CA ARG A 51 1.35 -9.07 -0.28
C ARG A 51 2.16 -7.94 -0.88
N ILE A 52 1.51 -6.84 -1.23
CA ILE A 52 2.14 -5.60 -1.70
C ILE A 52 1.57 -4.47 -0.87
N HIS A 53 2.44 -3.64 -0.30
CA HIS A 53 2.09 -2.37 0.33
C HIS A 53 2.74 -1.27 -0.46
N ALA A 54 1.96 -0.30 -0.89
CA ALA A 54 2.45 0.88 -1.59
C ALA A 54 1.98 2.15 -0.90
N HIS A 55 2.87 3.12 -0.79
CA HIS A 55 2.60 4.46 -0.28
C HIS A 55 2.87 5.48 -1.37
N TYR A 56 2.04 6.50 -1.43
CA TYR A 56 2.09 7.57 -2.43
C TYR A 56 2.42 8.90 -1.74
N PRO A 57 3.04 9.86 -2.48
CA PRO A 57 3.43 11.16 -1.94
C PRO A 57 2.27 12.00 -1.41
N ASP A 58 1.08 11.83 -1.99
CA ASP A 58 -0.16 12.57 -1.68
C ASP A 58 -0.92 12.01 -0.47
N GLY A 59 -0.34 11.01 0.21
CA GLY A 59 -0.94 10.39 1.39
C GLY A 59 -1.82 9.19 1.07
N TRP A 60 -2.01 8.83 -0.20
CA TRP A 60 -2.63 7.55 -0.55
C TRP A 60 -1.74 6.37 -0.15
N SER A 61 -2.38 5.26 0.17
CA SER A 61 -1.72 3.98 0.31
C SER A 61 -2.64 2.85 -0.12
N CYS A 62 -2.05 1.78 -0.62
CA CYS A 62 -2.80 0.57 -0.95
C CYS A 62 -2.08 -0.68 -0.45
N VAL A 63 -2.89 -1.67 -0.09
CA VAL A 63 -2.45 -3.00 0.29
C VAL A 63 -3.16 -4.01 -0.61
N VAL A 64 -2.38 -4.81 -1.34
CA VAL A 64 -2.87 -5.93 -2.13
C VAL A 64 -2.46 -7.22 -1.45
N ASN A 65 -3.40 -8.15 -1.27
CA ASN A 65 -3.12 -9.52 -0.84
C ASN A 65 -3.44 -10.47 -1.99
N LEU A 66 -2.45 -11.27 -2.40
CA LEU A 66 -2.53 -12.21 -3.52
C LEU A 66 -2.68 -13.64 -2.98
N ARG A 67 -3.79 -14.30 -3.35
CA ARG A 67 -4.09 -15.67 -2.94
C ARG A 67 -3.45 -16.67 -3.91
N ALA A 68 -3.40 -17.95 -3.49
CA ALA A 68 -2.75 -19.00 -4.28
C ALA A 68 -3.52 -19.36 -5.55
N ASP A 69 -4.82 -19.09 -5.58
CA ASP A 69 -5.74 -19.28 -6.69
C ASP A 69 -5.70 -18.14 -7.73
N GLY A 70 -4.87 -17.11 -7.52
CA GLY A 70 -4.77 -15.94 -8.39
C GLY A 70 -5.78 -14.84 -8.07
N SER A 71 -6.74 -15.08 -7.17
CA SER A 71 -7.61 -14.01 -6.67
C SER A 71 -6.83 -13.05 -5.78
N TYR A 72 -7.31 -11.82 -5.67
CA TYR A 72 -6.72 -10.83 -4.79
C TYR A 72 -7.76 -10.11 -3.94
N SER A 73 -7.30 -9.47 -2.88
CA SER A 73 -8.05 -8.43 -2.19
C SER A 73 -7.20 -7.17 -2.13
N MET A 74 -7.85 -6.02 -2.32
CA MET A 74 -7.19 -4.72 -2.26
C MET A 74 -7.88 -3.84 -1.23
N SER A 75 -7.08 -3.15 -0.41
CA SER A 75 -7.53 -2.11 0.50
C SER A 75 -6.80 -0.82 0.18
N GLN A 76 -7.54 0.28 0.09
CA GLN A 76 -7.02 1.61 -0.22
C GLN A 76 -7.33 2.55 0.94
N SER A 77 -6.42 3.45 1.26
CA SER A 77 -6.66 4.48 2.28
C SER A 77 -5.96 5.78 1.93
N LEU A 78 -6.59 6.90 2.24
CA LEU A 78 -6.05 8.24 2.08
C LEU A 78 -5.80 8.86 3.45
N ARG A 79 -4.56 9.25 3.74
CA ARG A 79 -4.25 10.05 4.91
C ARG A 79 -4.47 11.53 4.58
N MET A 80 -5.52 12.10 5.16
CA MET A 80 -5.76 13.54 5.07
C MET A 80 -4.96 14.28 6.15
N GLN A 81 -4.22 15.31 5.75
CA GLN A 81 -3.63 16.27 6.69
C GLN A 81 -4.46 17.55 6.64
N VAL A 82 -5.20 17.83 7.72
CA VAL A 82 -5.82 19.14 7.90
C VAL A 82 -4.71 20.11 8.26
N ARG A 83 -4.28 20.94 7.30
CA ARG A 83 -3.46 22.11 7.64
C ARG A 83 -4.30 22.97 8.58
N GLY A 84 -3.79 23.20 9.79
CA GLY A 84 -4.51 23.87 10.87
C GLY A 84 -5.26 25.09 10.36
N GLY A 85 -6.57 25.11 10.62
CA GLY A 85 -7.41 26.25 10.29
C GLY A 85 -6.77 27.51 10.86
N ARG A 86 -6.41 28.44 9.97
CA ARG A 86 -6.08 29.80 10.37
C ARG A 86 -7.30 30.27 11.16
N LYS A 87 -7.15 30.48 12.48
CA LYS A 87 -8.19 31.17 13.26
C LYS A 87 -8.45 32.48 12.51
N PRO A 88 -9.71 32.82 12.18
CA PRO A 88 -10.00 34.15 11.65
C PRO A 88 -9.46 35.14 12.68
N ASP A 89 -8.56 36.01 12.22
CA ASP A 89 -7.97 37.06 13.04
C ASP A 89 -9.11 37.76 13.81
N GLN A 90 -8.98 37.81 15.14
CA GLN A 90 -9.80 38.69 15.96
C GLN A 90 -9.65 40.09 15.39
N GLN A 91 -10.68 40.60 14.73
CA GLN A 91 -10.78 42.02 14.45
C GLN A 91 -10.81 42.73 15.80
N VAL A 92 -9.68 43.36 16.14
CA VAL A 92 -9.60 44.40 17.16
C VAL A 92 -10.37 45.59 16.59
N ALA A 93 -11.66 45.67 16.89
CA ALA A 93 -12.41 46.90 16.77
C ALA A 93 -12.12 47.73 18.03
N ARG A 94 -11.51 48.89 17.79
CA ARG A 94 -11.32 49.98 18.75
C ARG A 94 -12.66 50.61 19.11
#